data_AF-A0A2P6CDR5-F1
#
_entry.id   AF-A0A2P6CDR5-F1
#
_cell.length_a   1.000
_cell.length_b   1.000
_cell.length_c   1.000
_cell.angle_alpha   90.00
_cell.angle_beta   90.00
_cell.angle_gamma   90.00
#
_symmetry.space_group_name_H-M   'P 1'
#
loop_
_entity.id
_entity.type
_entity.pdbx_description
1 polymer ?
#
loop_
_entity_poly.entity_id
_entity_poly.type
_entity_poly.pdbx_seq_one_letter_code
_entity_poly.pdbx_strand_id
1 'polypeptide(L)' 'MKFSKKQIKNIFTGIFALLLLFWLFQIDWNNMSSKSNSGAFFGVLSGALFIISMQIKDKEPKE' A
#
# COMPACT_ATOMS: atom_id res chain seq x y z
N MET A 1 7.91 5.71 -25.46
CA MET A 1 8.63 5.02 -24.37
C MET A 1 7.84 3.77 -24.02
N LYS A 2 8.35 2.55 -24.30
CA LYS A 2 7.66 1.29 -23.96
C LYS A 2 8.06 0.89 -22.54
N PHE A 3 7.22 1.18 -21.55
CA PHE A 3 7.46 0.71 -20.18
C PHE A 3 7.13 -0.78 -20.09
N SER A 4 8.03 -1.58 -19.51
CA SER A 4 7.74 -2.98 -19.22
C SER A 4 6.72 -3.08 -18.09
N LYS A 5 5.88 -4.14 -18.10
CA LYS A 5 4.93 -4.42 -17.01
C LYS A 5 5.61 -4.43 -15.63
N LYS A 6 6.86 -4.88 -15.56
CA LYS A 6 7.69 -4.88 -14.34
C LYS A 6 8.04 -3.47 -13.87
N GLN A 7 8.43 -2.58 -14.77
CA GLN A 7 8.72 -1.18 -14.43
C GLN A 7 7.47 -0.45 -13.95
N ILE A 8 6.32 -0.66 -14.60
CA ILE A 8 5.04 -0.07 -14.18
C ILE A 8 4.68 -0.54 -12.77
N LYS A 9 4.77 -1.84 -12.50
CA LYS A 9 4.53 -2.41 -11.16
C LYS A 9 5.46 -1.80 -10.10
N ASN A 10 6.74 -1.62 -10.40
CA ASN A 10 7.69 -0.99 -9.49
C ASN A 10 7.34 0.47 -9.18
N ILE A 11 6.93 1.25 -10.20
CA ILE A 11 6.53 2.65 -10.02
C ILE A 11 5.31 2.74 -9.13
N PHE A 12 4.26 1.95 -9.42
CA PHE A 12 3.06 1.91 -8.57
C PHE A 12 3.37 1.46 -7.15
N THR A 13 4.22 0.43 -6.98
CA THR A 13 4.66 -0.02 -5.66
C THR A 13 5.36 1.10 -4.88
N GLY A 14 6.22 1.89 -5.54
CA GLY A 14 6.87 3.04 -4.93
C GLY A 14 5.90 4.14 -4.51
N ILE A 15 4.91 4.46 -5.35
CA ILE A 15 3.86 5.44 -5.04
C ILE A 15 3.02 4.98 -3.83
N PHE A 16 2.59 3.71 -3.83
CA PHE A 16 1.84 3.15 -2.72
C PHE A 16 2.65 3.08 -1.42
N ALA A 17 3.95 2.83 -1.48
CA ALA A 17 4.83 2.89 -0.31
C ALA A 17 4.91 4.30 0.29
N LEU A 18 4.99 5.34 -0.55
CA LEU A 18 4.96 6.74 -0.10
C LEU A 18 3.61 7.12 0.53
N LEU A 19 2.50 6.67 -0.07
CA LEU A 19 1.17 6.85 0.51
C LEU A 19 1.03 6.16 1.87
N LEU A 20 1.63 4.97 2.03
CA LEU A 20 1.64 4.24 3.29
C LEU A 20 2.41 5.00 4.37
N LEU A 21 3.58 5.56 4.02
CA LEU A 21 4.34 6.45 4.92
C LEU A 21 3.54 7.69 5.31
N PHE A 22 2.87 8.34 4.34
CA PHE A 22 2.02 9.49 4.60
C PHE A 22 0.95 9.19 5.66
N TRP A 23 0.27 8.05 5.55
CA TRP A 23 -0.73 7.65 6.54
C TRP A 23 -0.12 7.30 7.89
N LEU A 24 1.05 6.65 7.94
CA LEU A 24 1.75 6.36 9.20
C LEU A 24 2.15 7.64 9.96
N PHE A 25 2.51 8.72 9.25
CA PHE A 25 2.81 10.01 9.87
C PHE A 25 1.58 10.75 10.38
N GLN A 26 0.39 10.46 9.88
CA GLN A 26 -0.86 11.04 10.38
C GLN A 26 -1.42 10.34 11.63
N ILE A 27 -0.92 9.15 11.97
CA ILE A 27 -1.39 8.43 13.15
C ILE A 27 -0.95 9.19 14.41
N ASP A 28 -1.91 9.51 15.28
CA ASP A 28 -1.62 9.92 16.64
C ASP A 28 -1.21 8.69 17.45
N TRP A 29 0.10 8.50 17.57
CA TRP A 29 0.72 7.39 18.31
C TRP A 29 0.53 7.50 19.83
N ASN A 30 0.22 8.68 20.37
CA ASN A 30 -0.03 8.88 21.79
C ASN A 30 -1.45 8.44 22.19
N ASN A 31 -2.39 8.47 21.24
CA ASN A 31 -3.76 8.03 21.46
C ASN A 31 -4.28 7.20 20.28
N MET A 32 -3.83 5.95 20.21
CA MET A 32 -4.18 5.03 19.12
C MET A 32 -5.69 4.81 18.96
N SER A 33 -6.45 4.84 20.05
CA SER A 33 -7.91 4.64 20.04
C SER A 33 -8.71 5.89 19.65
N SER A 34 -8.04 7.01 19.34
CA SER A 34 -8.71 8.23 18.88
C SER A 34 -9.50 7.98 17.60
N LYS A 35 -10.75 8.45 17.56
CA LYS A 35 -11.59 8.42 16.36
C LYS A 35 -10.94 9.14 15.17
N SER A 36 -10.04 10.10 15.45
CA SER A 36 -9.26 10.79 14.43
C SER A 36 -8.31 9.87 13.65
N ASN A 37 -7.83 8.79 14.28
CA ASN A 37 -6.93 7.82 13.64
C ASN A 37 -7.63 6.87 12.68
N SER A 38 -8.97 6.80 12.70
CA SER A 38 -9.73 5.86 11.88
C SER A 38 -9.42 5.99 10.39
N GLY A 39 -9.32 7.21 9.87
CA GLY A 39 -8.92 7.48 8.49
C GLY A 39 -7.49 7.02 8.19
N ALA A 40 -6.56 7.31 9.10
CA ALA A 40 -5.16 6.90 8.94
C ALA A 40 -4.97 5.38 8.97
N PHE A 41 -5.67 4.67 9.85
CA PHE A 41 -5.65 3.21 9.86
C PHE A 41 -6.24 2.60 8.60
N PHE A 42 -7.35 3.13 8.09
CA PHE A 42 -7.89 2.70 6.79
C PHE A 42 -6.91 2.99 5.64
N GLY A 43 -6.22 4.12 5.68
CA GLY A 43 -5.17 4.47 4.73
C GLY A 43 -3.99 3.49 4.74
N VAL A 44 -3.48 3.15 5.93
CA VAL A 44 -2.42 2.15 6.10
C VAL A 44 -2.89 0.77 5.64
N LEU A 45 -4.08 0.33 6.07
CA LEU A 45 -4.63 -0.99 5.72
C LEU A 45 -4.86 -1.13 4.21
N SER A 46 -5.47 -0.14 3.58
CA SER A 46 -5.69 -0.13 2.13
C SER A 46 -4.38 -0.09 1.36
N GLY A 47 -3.42 0.75 1.77
CA GLY A 47 -2.08 0.78 1.18
C GLY A 47 -1.37 -0.58 1.26
N ALA A 48 -1.42 -1.23 2.42
CA ALA A 48 -0.83 -2.56 2.60
C ALA A 48 -1.50 -3.62 1.70
N LEU A 49 -2.84 -3.64 1.65
CA LEU A 49 -3.59 -4.55 0.80
C LEU A 49 -3.29 -4.34 -0.70
N PHE A 50 -3.16 -3.10 -1.16
CA PHE A 50 -2.78 -2.79 -2.54
C PHE A 50 -1.36 -3.24 -2.89
N ILE A 51 -0.41 -3.05 -1.98
CA ILE A 51 0.96 -3.54 -2.17
C ILE A 51 0.98 -5.07 -2.24
N ILE A 52 0.25 -5.74 -1.34
CA ILE A 52 0.14 -7.21 -1.34
C ILE A 52 -0.54 -7.69 -2.61
N SER A 53 -1.67 -7.12 -3.00
CA SER A 53 -2.41 -7.53 -4.20
C SER A 53 -1.58 -7.37 -5.47
N MET A 54 -0.82 -6.29 -5.57
CA MET A 54 0.14 -6.14 -6.67
C MET A 54 1.24 -7.18 -6.58
N GLN A 55 1.79 -7.47 -5.40
CA GLN A 55 2.90 -8.42 -5.24
C GLN A 55 2.50 -9.89 -5.35
N ILE A 56 1.24 -10.24 -5.11
CA ILE A 56 0.68 -11.56 -5.41
C ILE A 56 0.91 -11.79 -6.90
N LYS A 57 1.93 -12.59 -7.20
CA LYS A 57 2.10 -13.17 -8.53
C LYS A 57 0.90 -14.06 -8.73
N ASP A 58 0.21 -13.91 -9.87
CA ASP A 58 -0.64 -14.96 -10.41
C ASP A 58 0.19 -16.24 -10.39
N LYS A 59 0.00 -17.06 -9.36
CA LYS A 59 0.43 -18.43 -9.38
C LYS A 59 -0.58 -19.06 -10.31
N GLU A 60 -0.28 -19.04 -11.60
CA GLU A 60 -0.96 -19.93 -12.52
C GLU A 60 -0.93 -21.33 -11.87
N PRO A 61 -2.09 -21.96 -11.67
CA PRO A 61 -2.10 -23.35 -11.23
C PRO A 61 -1.27 -24.11 -12.26
N LYS A 62 -0.13 -24.64 -11.82
CA LYS A 62 0.59 -25.61 -12.61
C LYS A 62 -0.34 -26.80 -12.74
N GLU A 63 -0.72 -27.09 -13.98
CA GLU A 63 -1.48 -28.28 -14.40
C GLU A 63 -1.04 -29.54 -13.65
#